data_AF-X1P7E7-F1
#
_entry.id   AF-X1P7E7-F1
#
_cell.length_a   1.000
_cell.length_b   1.000
_cell.length_c   1.000
_cell.angle_alpha   90.00
_cell.angle_beta   90.00
_cell.angle_gamma   90.00
#
_symmetry.space_group_name_H-M   'P 1'
#
loop_
_entity.id
_entity.type
_entity.pdbx_description
1 polymer ?
#
loop_
_entity_poly.entity_id
_entity_poly.type
_entity_poly.pdbx_seq_one_letter_code
_entity_poly.pdbx_strand_id
1 'polypeptide(L)'
;LEFVNFIKKNSFEKNKKIDTLLNEIANFNQSILPKNIDYILAKIDKYFGDINNNKNLRNLLIFVLVKERYKINEIADLFHITRQSVLNINNKMQKNIESDSLYSLWLSNIKICLLS
;
A
#
# COMPACT_ATOMS: atom_id res chain seq x y z
N LEU A 1 0.84 -18.86 21.22
CA LEU A 1 -0.65 -18.91 21.34
C LEU A 1 -1.31 -17.51 21.37
N GLU A 2 -0.60 -16.45 21.71
CA GLU A 2 -1.18 -15.10 21.88
C GLU A 2 -1.68 -14.45 20.59
N PHE A 3 -1.01 -14.65 19.45
CA PHE A 3 -1.43 -14.07 18.16
C PHE A 3 -2.78 -14.64 17.68
N VAL A 4 -3.00 -15.94 17.86
CA VAL A 4 -4.28 -16.59 17.49
C VAL A 4 -5.41 -16.11 18.41
N ASN A 5 -5.12 -15.88 19.69
CA ASN A 5 -6.10 -15.33 20.63
C ASN A 5 -6.37 -13.84 20.37
N PHE A 6 -5.37 -13.05 19.95
CA PHE A 6 -5.55 -11.67 19.50
C PHE A 6 -6.44 -11.57 18.26
N ILE A 7 -6.24 -12.46 17.28
CA ILE A 7 -7.07 -12.53 16.07
C ILE A 7 -8.50 -12.98 16.43
N LYS A 8 -8.66 -14.03 17.24
CA LYS A 8 -9.99 -14.55 17.62
C LYS A 8 -10.79 -13.55 18.46
N LYS A 9 -10.17 -12.92 19.46
CA LYS A 9 -10.81 -11.91 20.32
C LYS A 9 -11.27 -10.68 19.54
N ASN A 10 -10.56 -10.31 18.45
CA ASN A 10 -10.97 -9.23 17.56
C ASN A 10 -11.91 -9.67 16.42
N SER A 11 -12.09 -10.98 16.16
CA SER A 11 -12.86 -11.46 14.99
C SER A 11 -14.38 -11.37 15.16
N PHE A 12 -14.90 -11.47 16.39
CA PHE A 12 -16.35 -11.48 16.63
C PHE A 12 -16.99 -10.08 16.63
N GLU A 13 -16.25 -9.04 17.03
CA GLU A 13 -16.66 -7.64 16.85
C GLU A 13 -16.35 -7.09 15.43
N LYS A 14 -15.60 -7.85 14.62
CA LYS A 14 -14.99 -7.34 13.38
C LYS A 14 -15.98 -7.19 12.23
N ASN A 15 -17.06 -7.96 12.13
CA ASN A 15 -17.89 -7.89 10.92
C ASN A 15 -18.55 -6.51 10.72
N LYS A 16 -19.07 -5.88 11.80
CA LYS A 16 -19.58 -4.50 11.73
C LYS A 16 -18.47 -3.45 11.52
N LYS A 17 -17.28 -3.65 12.09
CA LYS A 17 -16.14 -2.74 11.91
C LYS A 17 -15.46 -2.90 10.55
N ILE A 18 -15.49 -4.08 9.93
CA ILE A 18 -14.93 -4.35 8.61
C ILE A 18 -15.79 -3.66 7.56
N ASP A 19 -17.12 -3.77 7.63
CA ASP A 19 -17.98 -3.02 6.69
C ASP A 19 -17.84 -1.50 6.89
N THR A 20 -17.66 -1.05 8.12
CA THR A 20 -17.39 0.36 8.42
C THR A 20 -15.99 0.79 7.93
N LEU A 21 -14.96 -0.03 8.12
CA LEU A 21 -13.60 0.19 7.59
C LEU A 21 -13.58 0.12 6.06
N LEU A 22 -14.34 -0.78 5.44
CA LEU A 22 -14.46 -0.90 3.99
C LEU A 22 -15.22 0.31 3.42
N ASN A 23 -16.25 0.81 4.12
CA ASN A 23 -16.93 2.05 3.77
C ASN A 23 -16.07 3.29 4.01
N GLU A 24 -15.28 3.32 5.08
CA GLU A 24 -14.29 4.36 5.34
C GLU A 24 -13.20 4.31 4.28
N ILE A 25 -12.68 3.14 3.91
CA ILE A 25 -11.73 2.93 2.80
C ILE A 25 -12.35 3.36 1.46
N ALA A 26 -13.63 3.06 1.22
CA ALA A 26 -14.36 3.48 0.02
C ALA A 26 -14.53 5.00 -0.05
N ASN A 27 -14.78 5.66 1.09
CA ASN A 27 -14.83 7.12 1.20
C ASN A 27 -13.42 7.76 1.19
N PHE A 28 -12.40 7.07 1.70
CA PHE A 28 -10.99 7.48 1.67
C PHE A 28 -10.38 7.38 0.28
N ASN A 29 -10.90 6.52 -0.62
CA ASN A 29 -10.52 6.53 -2.04
C ASN A 29 -10.84 7.86 -2.76
N GLN A 30 -11.46 8.83 -2.07
CA GLN A 30 -11.69 10.20 -2.57
C GLN A 30 -10.63 11.21 -2.09
N SER A 31 -9.75 10.86 -1.14
CA SER A 31 -8.68 11.77 -0.72
C SER A 31 -7.47 11.66 -1.65
N ILE A 32 -7.07 12.82 -2.18
CA ILE A 32 -5.96 12.92 -3.13
C ILE A 32 -4.66 12.75 -2.36
N LEU A 33 -3.83 11.79 -2.79
CA LEU A 33 -2.48 11.64 -2.23
C LEU A 33 -1.68 12.94 -2.37
N PRO A 34 -0.84 13.28 -1.38
CA PRO A 34 0.00 14.46 -1.44
C PRO A 34 0.92 14.38 -2.65
N LYS A 35 0.86 15.36 -3.57
CA LYS A 35 1.67 15.38 -4.81
C LYS A 35 3.19 15.30 -4.58
N ASN A 36 3.66 15.56 -3.35
CA ASN A 36 5.05 15.47 -2.98
C ASN A 36 5.42 14.01 -2.64
N ILE A 37 6.19 13.38 -3.54
CA ILE A 37 6.67 12.01 -3.41
C ILE A 37 7.63 11.85 -2.21
N ASP A 38 8.45 12.84 -1.89
CA ASP A 38 9.40 12.75 -0.77
C ASP A 38 8.67 12.67 0.57
N TYR A 39 7.55 13.38 0.70
CA TYR A 39 6.67 13.27 1.88
C TYR A 39 6.06 11.86 2.00
N ILE A 40 5.65 11.27 0.88
CA ILE A 40 5.13 9.89 0.83
C ILE A 40 6.18 8.90 1.30
N LEU A 41 7.43 9.02 0.83
CA LEU A 41 8.53 8.15 1.26
C LEU A 41 8.81 8.28 2.76
N ALA A 42 9.00 9.52 3.24
CA ALA A 42 9.29 9.78 4.65
C ALA A 42 8.20 9.20 5.57
N LYS A 43 6.94 9.26 5.13
CA LYS A 43 5.82 8.69 5.87
C LYS A 43 5.86 7.16 5.87
N ILE A 44 6.09 6.52 4.72
CA ILE A 44 6.16 5.06 4.64
C ILE A 44 7.36 4.53 5.43
N ASP A 45 8.53 5.13 5.31
CA ASP A 45 9.72 4.72 6.08
C ASP A 45 9.47 4.83 7.60
N LYS A 46 8.78 5.88 8.04
CA LYS A 46 8.40 6.06 9.45
C LYS A 46 7.48 4.95 9.97
N TYR A 47 6.53 4.46 9.16
CA TYR A 47 5.51 3.50 9.59
C TYR A 47 5.91 2.04 9.36
N PHE A 48 6.63 1.74 8.29
CA PHE A 48 6.92 0.38 7.85
C PHE A 48 8.41 0.03 7.87
N GLY A 49 9.28 0.99 8.18
CA GLY A 49 10.74 0.85 8.11
C GLY A 49 11.27 1.05 6.69
N ASP A 50 12.60 0.94 6.55
CA ASP A 50 13.33 1.25 5.31
C ASP A 50 12.80 0.48 4.09
N ILE A 51 12.21 1.23 3.15
CA ILE A 51 11.67 0.72 1.89
C ILE A 51 12.73 0.03 1.03
N ASN A 52 14.00 0.43 1.13
CA ASN A 52 15.07 -0.16 0.33
C ASN A 52 15.41 -1.59 0.77
N ASN A 53 15.24 -1.89 2.05
CA ASN A 53 15.49 -3.21 2.61
C ASN A 53 14.30 -4.17 2.46
N ASN A 54 13.09 -3.64 2.23
CA ASN A 54 11.88 -4.45 2.02
C ASN A 54 11.39 -4.35 0.56
N LYS A 55 11.86 -5.28 -0.28
CA LYS A 55 11.50 -5.35 -1.70
C LYS A 55 9.99 -5.43 -1.95
N ASN A 56 9.22 -6.10 -1.08
CA ASN A 56 7.77 -6.23 -1.25
C ASN A 56 7.07 -4.91 -0.95
N LEU A 57 7.47 -4.22 0.13
CA LEU A 57 6.99 -2.88 0.46
C LEU A 57 7.30 -1.89 -0.66
N ARG A 58 8.53 -1.89 -1.18
CA ARG A 58 8.94 -1.06 -2.32
C ARG A 58 8.07 -1.29 -3.55
N ASN A 59 7.86 -2.55 -3.91
CA ASN A 59 7.05 -2.89 -5.09
C ASN A 59 5.58 -2.50 -4.92
N LEU A 60 5.02 -2.66 -3.71
CA LEU A 60 3.67 -2.21 -3.40
C LEU A 60 3.56 -0.68 -3.46
N LEU A 61 4.56 0.05 -2.97
CA LEU A 61 4.56 1.51 -3.04
C LEU A 61 4.66 2.00 -4.49
N ILE A 62 5.51 1.38 -5.32
CA ILE A 62 5.57 1.64 -6.76
C ILE A 62 4.20 1.42 -7.40
N PHE A 63 3.53 0.32 -7.06
CA PHE A 63 2.19 0.04 -7.56
C PHE A 63 1.19 1.13 -7.15
N VAL A 64 1.18 1.56 -5.89
CA VAL A 64 0.32 2.66 -5.41
C VAL A 64 0.56 3.93 -6.22
N LEU A 65 1.82 4.37 -6.34
CA LEU A 65 2.17 5.60 -7.07
C LEU A 65 1.74 5.55 -8.54
N VAL A 66 1.86 4.40 -9.20
CA VAL A 66 1.38 4.23 -10.58
C VAL A 66 -0.14 4.35 -10.65
N LYS A 67 -0.89 3.73 -9.73
CA LYS A 67 -2.37 3.80 -9.71
C LYS A 67 -2.88 5.20 -9.42
N GLU A 68 -2.10 5.98 -8.68
CA GLU A 68 -2.39 7.35 -8.27
C GLU A 68 -1.88 8.38 -9.30
N ARG A 69 -1.48 7.89 -10.48
CA ARG A 69 -1.12 8.66 -11.68
C ARG A 69 0.11 9.55 -11.53
N TYR A 70 1.03 9.20 -10.63
CA TYR A 70 2.36 9.81 -10.62
C TYR A 70 3.10 9.49 -11.92
N LYS A 71 3.96 10.40 -12.39
CA LYS A 71 4.65 10.18 -13.66
C LYS A 71 5.63 9.03 -13.51
N ILE A 72 5.62 8.10 -14.46
CA ILE A 72 6.52 6.94 -14.47
C ILE A 72 8.00 7.34 -14.38
N ASN A 73 8.39 8.48 -14.96
CA ASN A 73 9.75 9.03 -14.81
C ASN A 73 10.08 9.40 -13.37
N GLU A 74 9.19 10.15 -12.71
CA GLU A 74 9.39 10.58 -11.32
C GLU A 74 9.52 9.37 -10.40
N ILE A 75 8.70 8.33 -10.62
CA ILE A 75 8.78 7.06 -9.88
C ILE A 75 10.11 6.33 -10.18
N ALA A 76 10.52 6.28 -11.45
CA ALA A 76 11.75 5.60 -11.86
C ALA A 76 12.99 6.26 -11.23
N ASP A 77 13.05 7.59 -11.27
CA ASP A 77 14.12 8.40 -10.69
C ASP A 77 14.19 8.21 -9.18
N LEU A 78 13.04 8.22 -8.50
CA LEU A 78 12.92 8.03 -7.05
C LEU A 78 13.50 6.71 -6.57
N PHE A 79 13.17 5.61 -7.26
CA PHE A 79 13.60 4.28 -6.87
C PHE A 79 14.90 3.84 -7.53
N HIS A 80 15.55 4.72 -8.31
CA HIS A 80 16.75 4.44 -9.08
C HIS A 80 16.61 3.18 -9.95
N ILE A 81 15.46 3.04 -10.63
CA ILE A 81 15.16 1.93 -11.54
C ILE A 81 14.73 2.44 -12.91
N THR A 82 14.67 1.55 -13.90
CA THR A 82 14.22 1.95 -15.24
C THR A 82 12.70 2.13 -15.30
N ARG A 83 12.21 2.96 -16.23
CA ARG A 83 10.77 3.05 -16.57
C ARG A 83 10.16 1.67 -16.83
N GLN A 84 10.88 0.80 -17.55
CA GLN A 84 10.41 -0.55 -17.86
C GLN A 84 10.27 -1.40 -16.60
N SER A 85 11.20 -1.26 -15.64
CA SER A 85 11.13 -1.92 -14.34
C SER A 85 9.88 -1.47 -13.56
N VAL A 86 9.55 -0.18 -13.58
CA VAL A 86 8.31 0.35 -12.94
C VAL A 86 7.07 -0.33 -13.53
N LEU A 87 6.96 -0.39 -14.86
CA LEU A 87 5.82 -1.03 -15.54
C LEU A 87 5.73 -2.53 -15.24
N ASN A 88 6.87 -3.23 -15.25
CA ASN A 88 6.94 -4.65 -14.93
C ASN A 88 6.51 -4.92 -13.48
N ILE A 89 6.94 -4.08 -12.53
CA ILE A 89 6.54 -4.17 -11.12
C ILE A 89 5.04 -3.93 -11.00
N ASN A 90 4.49 -2.89 -11.64
CA ASN A 90 3.06 -2.60 -11.63
C ASN A 90 2.23 -3.79 -12.12
N ASN A 91 2.60 -4.38 -13.26
CA ASN A 91 1.89 -5.53 -13.83
C ASN A 91 1.99 -6.77 -12.92
N LYS A 92 3.15 -7.00 -12.29
CA LYS A 92 3.34 -8.10 -11.35
C LYS A 92 2.51 -7.91 -10.08
N MET A 93 2.51 -6.72 -9.51
CA MET A 93 1.74 -6.42 -8.30
C MET A 93 0.24 -6.51 -8.56
N GLN A 94 -0.25 -6.06 -9.73
CA GLN A 94 -1.65 -6.23 -10.12
C GLN A 94 -2.07 -7.70 -10.02
N LYS A 95 -1.31 -8.61 -10.63
CA LYS A 95 -1.59 -10.06 -10.57
C LYS A 95 -1.55 -10.59 -9.14
N ASN A 96 -0.54 -10.20 -8.35
CA ASN A 96 -0.40 -10.64 -6.98
C ASN A 96 -1.60 -10.21 -6.11
N ILE A 97 -2.08 -8.97 -6.27
CA ILE A 97 -3.22 -8.44 -5.53
C ILE A 97 -4.51 -9.20 -5.88
N GLU A 98 -4.70 -9.53 -7.16
CA GLU A 98 -5.85 -10.31 -7.64
C GLU A 98 -5.82 -11.75 -7.15
N SER A 99 -4.63 -12.34 -7.00
CA SER A 99 -4.48 -13.75 -6.63
C SER A 99 -4.30 -14.01 -5.13
N ASP A 100 -3.90 -13.01 -4.34
CA ASP A 100 -3.47 -13.19 -2.95
C ASP A 100 -4.03 -12.09 -2.03
N SER A 101 -4.84 -12.51 -1.06
CA SER A 101 -5.49 -11.62 -0.09
C SER A 101 -4.50 -10.95 0.86
N LEU A 102 -3.29 -11.51 1.07
CA LEU A 102 -2.23 -10.83 1.81
C LEU A 102 -1.78 -9.57 1.08
N TYR A 103 -1.51 -9.63 -0.22
CA TYR A 103 -1.10 -8.44 -0.98
C TYR A 103 -2.18 -7.35 -0.95
N SER A 104 -3.46 -7.75 -1.03
CA SER A 104 -4.59 -6.84 -0.86
C SER A 104 -4.63 -6.18 0.53
N LEU A 105 -4.39 -6.94 1.59
CA LEU A 105 -4.36 -6.41 2.96
C LEU A 105 -3.19 -5.42 3.17
N TRP A 106 -2.00 -5.77 2.68
CA TRP A 106 -0.82 -4.91 2.75
C TRP A 106 -1.03 -3.61 1.97
N LEU A 107 -1.64 -3.68 0.79
CA LEU A 107 -2.00 -2.50 0.01
C LEU A 107 -2.93 -1.56 0.78
N SER A 108 -3.96 -2.10 1.43
CA SER A 108 -4.90 -1.32 2.24
C SER A 108 -4.20 -0.61 3.40
N ASN A 109 -3.28 -1.28 4.10
CA ASN A 109 -2.51 -0.67 5.18
C ASN A 109 -1.62 0.48 4.69
N ILE A 110 -0.97 0.33 3.53
CA ILE A 110 -0.16 1.38 2.91
C ILE A 110 -1.05 2.59 2.58
N LYS A 111 -2.20 2.37 1.94
CA LYS A 111 -3.14 3.46 1.63
C LYS A 111 -3.62 4.19 2.87
N ILE A 112 -4.03 3.47 3.92
CA ILE A 112 -4.44 4.06 5.20
C ILE A 112 -3.32 4.94 5.76
N CYS A 113 -2.09 4.43 5.81
CA CYS A 113 -0.93 5.20 6.27
C CYS A 113 -0.71 6.47 5.45
N LEU A 114 -0.85 6.42 4.13
CA LEU A 114 -0.62 7.60 3.29
C LEU A 114 -1.69 8.68 3.47
N LEU A 115 -2.92 8.27 3.78
CA LEU A 115 -4.07 9.16 3.88
C LEU A 115 -4.39 9.62 5.31
N SER A 116 -3.80 9.00 6.34
CA SER A 116 -3.94 9.37 7.77
C SER A 116 -3.06 10.54 8.18
#